data_AF-A0A8J7FEF1-F1
#
_entry.id   AF-A0A8J7FEF1-F1
#
_cell.length_a   1.000
_cell.length_b   1.000
_cell.length_c   1.000
_cell.angle_alpha   90.00
_cell.angle_beta   90.00
_cell.angle_gamma   90.00
#
_symmetry.space_group_name_H-M   'P 1'
#
loop_
_entity.id
_entity.type
_entity.pdbx_description
1 polymer ?
#
loop_
_entity_poly.entity_id
_entity_poly.type
_entity_poly.pdbx_seq_one_letter_code
_entity_poly.pdbx_strand_id
1 'polypeptide(L)'
;MLKILTSSRNQKLINAIIDADLDKLARLLTKFDAAALDSPLRDKQSAAEVAIGAQQPKSLELIMNQGCNANALASCGRPLLLLALQQSENSLNLITQLLRAGADANTDNLLSACFYHCSETEQMVHLSRLIEYGSQLTQDPDLMPLALGTERLELIHFLINSGAELPADMESIHCSDATLSYAKRCVDDRRVREMMQQF
;
A
#
# COMPACT_ATOMS: atom_id res chain seq x y z
N MET A 1 -34.01 -4.01 22.23
CA MET A 1 -34.38 -3.55 20.87
C MET A 1 -33.24 -2.84 20.14
N LEU A 2 -32.47 -1.93 20.76
CA LEU A 2 -31.36 -1.23 20.09
C LEU A 2 -30.31 -2.14 19.43
N LYS A 3 -29.86 -3.22 20.11
CA LYS A 3 -28.83 -4.14 19.58
C LYS A 3 -29.24 -4.84 18.28
N ILE A 4 -30.53 -5.15 18.10
CA ILE A 4 -31.05 -5.81 16.89
C ILE A 4 -31.08 -4.82 15.72
N LEU A 5 -31.47 -3.57 15.99
CA LEU A 5 -31.50 -2.49 14.98
C LEU A 5 -30.09 -2.10 14.52
N THR A 6 -29.12 -2.02 15.44
CA THR A 6 -27.71 -1.78 15.08
C THR A 6 -27.11 -2.93 14.28
N SER A 7 -27.41 -4.17 14.65
CA SER A 7 -26.99 -5.36 13.90
C SER A 7 -27.56 -5.39 12.48
N SER A 8 -28.85 -5.06 12.31
CA SER A 8 -29.50 -4.99 10.99
C SER A 8 -28.92 -3.87 10.12
N ARG A 9 -28.61 -2.70 10.70
CA ARG A 9 -28.01 -1.57 9.99
C ARG A 9 -26.58 -1.89 9.53
N ASN A 10 -25.76 -2.48 10.40
CA ASN A 10 -24.40 -2.89 10.04
C ASN A 10 -24.43 -3.95 8.93
N GLN A 11 -25.37 -4.90 8.98
CA GLN A 11 -25.52 -5.88 7.90
C GLN A 11 -25.87 -5.23 6.56
N LYS A 12 -26.75 -4.22 6.54
CA LYS A 12 -27.08 -3.49 5.30
C LYS A 12 -25.88 -2.73 4.75
N LEU A 13 -25.05 -2.15 5.62
CA LEU A 13 -23.81 -1.49 5.24
C LEU A 13 -22.82 -2.49 4.64
N ILE A 14 -22.58 -3.60 5.33
CA ILE A 14 -21.68 -4.68 4.87
C ILE A 14 -22.11 -5.19 3.49
N ASN A 15 -23.39 -5.47 3.29
CA ASN A 15 -23.86 -5.95 1.99
C ASN A 15 -23.65 -4.89 0.90
N ALA A 16 -23.93 -3.61 1.18
CA ALA A 16 -23.69 -2.54 0.20
C ALA A 16 -22.20 -2.42 -0.17
N ILE A 17 -21.29 -2.65 0.79
CA ILE A 17 -19.85 -2.69 0.53
C ILE A 17 -19.51 -3.87 -0.38
N ILE A 18 -19.90 -5.10 0.01
CA ILE A 18 -19.56 -6.35 -0.71
C ILE A 18 -20.15 -6.35 -2.12
N ASP A 19 -21.39 -5.90 -2.28
CA ASP A 19 -22.11 -5.86 -3.56
C ASP A 19 -21.68 -4.69 -4.46
N ALA A 20 -20.75 -3.84 -4.00
CA ALA A 20 -20.33 -2.61 -4.68
C ALA A 20 -21.48 -1.64 -5.02
N ASP A 21 -22.55 -1.65 -4.22
CA ASP A 21 -23.71 -0.77 -4.38
C ASP A 21 -23.40 0.62 -3.82
N LEU A 22 -22.69 1.42 -4.62
CA LEU A 22 -22.17 2.73 -4.21
C LEU A 22 -23.28 3.73 -3.84
N ASP A 23 -24.42 3.69 -4.52
CA ASP A 23 -25.55 4.58 -4.24
C ASP A 23 -26.17 4.27 -2.88
N LYS A 24 -26.38 2.98 -2.59
CA LYS A 24 -26.89 2.55 -1.29
C LYS A 24 -25.86 2.77 -0.19
N LEU A 25 -24.58 2.51 -0.46
CA LEU A 25 -23.48 2.76 0.46
C LEU A 25 -23.44 4.23 0.84
N ALA A 26 -23.43 5.16 -0.12
CA ALA A 26 -23.44 6.59 0.12
C ALA A 26 -24.63 7.03 0.99
N ARG A 27 -25.84 6.53 0.70
CA ARG A 27 -27.04 6.80 1.53
C ARG A 27 -26.90 6.26 2.95
N LEU A 28 -26.32 5.07 3.11
CA LEU A 28 -26.12 4.47 4.43
C LEU A 28 -25.07 5.22 5.26
N LEU A 29 -23.97 5.64 4.64
CA LEU A 29 -22.86 6.34 5.32
C LEU A 29 -23.30 7.63 5.99
N THR A 30 -24.34 8.33 5.49
CA THR A 30 -24.94 9.50 6.16
C THR A 30 -25.44 9.24 7.60
N LYS A 31 -25.56 7.97 7.99
CA LYS A 31 -26.05 7.51 9.30
C LYS A 31 -24.95 6.94 10.20
N PHE A 32 -23.69 7.04 9.78
CA PHE A 32 -22.51 6.57 10.49
C PHE A 32 -21.51 7.72 10.62
N ASP A 33 -20.83 7.80 11.76
CA ASP A 33 -19.65 8.63 11.93
C ASP A 33 -18.38 7.77 11.76
N ALA A 34 -17.22 8.42 11.69
CA ALA A 34 -15.92 7.74 11.57
C ALA A 34 -15.71 6.70 12.68
N ALA A 35 -16.05 7.05 13.93
CA ALA A 35 -15.87 6.15 15.08
C ALA A 35 -16.69 4.86 14.94
N ALA A 36 -17.92 4.92 14.42
CA ALA A 36 -18.74 3.74 14.17
C ALA A 36 -18.22 2.89 12.99
N LEU A 37 -17.54 3.50 12.01
CA LEU A 37 -16.96 2.80 10.86
C LEU A 37 -15.61 2.15 11.17
N ASP A 38 -14.81 2.78 12.04
CA ASP A 38 -13.57 2.24 12.59
C ASP A 38 -13.83 1.13 13.61
N SER A 39 -14.99 1.18 14.27
CA SER A 39 -15.43 0.13 15.19
C SER A 39 -15.72 -1.19 14.46
N PRO A 40 -15.49 -2.34 15.11
CA PRO A 40 -15.80 -3.63 14.52
C PRO A 40 -17.28 -3.77 14.13
N LEU A 41 -17.52 -4.16 12.88
CA LEU A 41 -18.84 -4.46 12.34
C LEU A 41 -19.15 -5.97 12.47
N ARG A 42 -18.59 -6.79 11.57
CA ARG A 42 -18.79 -8.26 11.52
C ARG A 42 -17.43 -8.94 11.63
N ASP A 43 -17.37 -10.07 12.32
CA ASP A 43 -16.15 -10.89 12.44
C ASP A 43 -14.92 -10.09 12.91
N LYS A 44 -15.17 -9.07 13.75
CA LYS A 44 -14.19 -8.09 14.26
C LYS A 44 -13.61 -7.11 13.23
N GLN A 45 -14.11 -7.11 11.99
CA GLN A 45 -13.62 -6.26 10.91
C GLN A 45 -14.28 -4.89 10.90
N SER A 46 -13.51 -3.83 10.65
CA SER A 46 -14.03 -2.47 10.41
C SER A 46 -14.67 -2.35 9.02
N ALA A 47 -15.35 -1.24 8.74
CA ALA A 47 -15.91 -0.99 7.41
C ALA A 47 -14.82 -0.99 6.32
N ALA A 48 -13.67 -0.38 6.62
CA ALA A 48 -12.51 -0.33 5.72
C ALA A 48 -11.96 -1.74 5.45
N GLU A 49 -11.82 -2.57 6.49
CA GLU A 49 -11.35 -3.95 6.35
C GLU A 49 -12.31 -4.80 5.50
N VAL A 50 -13.63 -4.63 5.67
CA VAL A 50 -14.63 -5.29 4.82
C VAL A 50 -14.48 -4.85 3.35
N ALA A 51 -14.27 -3.55 3.08
CA ALA A 51 -14.07 -3.06 1.72
C ALA A 51 -12.77 -3.57 1.08
N ILE A 52 -11.69 -3.68 1.86
CA ILE A 52 -10.42 -4.25 1.41
C ILE A 52 -10.58 -5.73 1.08
N GLY A 53 -11.16 -6.53 2.00
CA GLY A 53 -11.37 -7.96 1.78
C GLY A 53 -12.37 -8.27 0.66
N ALA A 54 -13.33 -7.37 0.41
CA ALA A 54 -14.23 -7.46 -0.73
C ALA A 54 -13.63 -6.95 -2.05
N GLN A 55 -12.40 -6.41 -2.02
CA GLN A 55 -11.69 -5.82 -3.16
C GLN A 55 -12.45 -4.68 -3.84
N GLN A 56 -13.07 -3.80 -3.02
CA GLN A 56 -13.93 -2.71 -3.47
C GLN A 56 -13.30 -1.33 -3.22
N PRO A 57 -12.37 -0.86 -4.07
CA PRO A 57 -11.67 0.41 -3.86
C PRO A 57 -12.61 1.63 -3.84
N LYS A 58 -13.68 1.65 -4.64
CA LYS A 58 -14.65 2.75 -4.62
C LYS A 58 -15.47 2.79 -3.33
N SER A 59 -15.81 1.63 -2.78
CA SER A 59 -16.44 1.53 -1.46
C SER A 59 -15.50 2.02 -0.37
N LEU A 60 -14.22 1.62 -0.45
CA LEU A 60 -13.17 2.08 0.47
C LEU A 60 -12.99 3.60 0.43
N GLU A 61 -12.97 4.20 -0.76
CA GLU A 61 -12.93 5.65 -0.95
C GLU A 61 -14.08 6.36 -0.22
N LEU A 62 -15.33 5.91 -0.43
CA LEU A 62 -16.50 6.51 0.23
C LEU A 62 -16.43 6.40 1.76
N ILE A 63 -15.91 5.29 2.27
CA ILE A 63 -15.72 5.07 3.71
C ILE A 63 -14.62 6.00 4.25
N MET A 64 -13.48 6.08 3.57
CA MET A 64 -12.36 6.95 3.98
C MET A 64 -12.74 8.43 3.96
N ASN A 65 -13.59 8.85 3.01
CA ASN A 65 -14.14 10.21 2.96
C ASN A 65 -15.02 10.57 4.17
N GLN A 66 -15.40 9.61 5.03
CA GLN A 66 -16.04 9.89 6.32
C GLN A 66 -15.05 10.27 7.43
N GLY A 67 -13.74 10.33 7.13
CA GLY A 67 -12.70 10.63 8.12
C GLY A 67 -12.28 9.44 8.97
N CYS A 68 -12.45 8.22 8.45
CA CYS A 68 -11.99 7.00 9.11
C CYS A 68 -10.46 6.99 9.25
N ASN A 69 -9.92 6.29 10.25
CA ASN A 69 -8.49 6.21 10.44
C ASN A 69 -7.82 5.28 9.40
N ALA A 70 -7.18 5.89 8.39
CA ALA A 70 -6.45 5.16 7.35
C ALA A 70 -5.24 4.36 7.88
N ASN A 71 -4.72 4.70 9.07
CA ASN A 71 -3.61 4.05 9.75
C ASN A 71 -4.07 3.00 10.78
N ALA A 72 -5.35 2.61 10.76
CA ALA A 72 -5.85 1.59 11.66
C ALA A 72 -5.17 0.23 11.39
N LEU A 73 -5.19 -0.63 12.42
CA LEU A 73 -4.85 -2.04 12.28
C LEU A 73 -6.12 -2.83 11.94
N ALA A 74 -6.00 -3.74 10.98
CA ALA A 74 -7.01 -4.75 10.70
C ALA A 74 -7.18 -5.71 11.88
N SER A 75 -8.26 -6.51 11.85
CA SER A 75 -8.54 -7.54 12.87
C SER A 75 -7.39 -8.55 13.08
N CYS A 76 -6.54 -8.75 12.07
CA CYS A 76 -5.33 -9.58 12.13
C CYS A 76 -4.08 -8.87 12.69
N GLY A 77 -4.21 -7.62 13.15
CA GLY A 77 -3.12 -6.82 13.71
C GLY A 77 -2.19 -6.15 12.69
N ARG A 78 -2.48 -6.28 11.39
CA ARG A 78 -1.69 -5.65 10.32
C ARG A 78 -2.24 -4.28 9.94
N PRO A 79 -1.40 -3.30 9.57
CA PRO A 79 -1.86 -2.05 8.99
C PRO A 79 -2.78 -2.27 7.80
N LEU A 80 -3.83 -1.46 7.66
CA LEU A 80 -4.77 -1.56 6.53
C LEU A 80 -4.06 -1.45 5.18
N LEU A 81 -3.00 -0.62 5.10
CA LEU A 81 -2.21 -0.43 3.89
C LEU A 81 -1.51 -1.72 3.43
N LEU A 82 -0.93 -2.48 4.37
CA LEU A 82 -0.33 -3.78 4.09
C LEU A 82 -1.39 -4.83 3.72
N LEU A 83 -2.54 -4.82 4.40
CA LEU A 83 -3.65 -5.72 4.06
C LEU A 83 -4.18 -5.47 2.63
N ALA A 84 -4.27 -4.20 2.22
CA ALA A 84 -4.69 -3.80 0.88
C ALA A 84 -3.69 -4.24 -0.19
N LEU A 85 -2.39 -4.12 0.08
CA LEU A 85 -1.32 -4.58 -0.81
C LEU A 85 -1.39 -6.10 -1.08
N GLN A 86 -1.83 -6.87 -0.09
CA GLN A 86 -1.92 -8.33 -0.14
C GLN A 86 -3.13 -8.89 -0.90
N GLN A 87 -4.04 -8.02 -1.35
CA GLN A 87 -5.18 -8.48 -2.14
C GLN A 87 -4.75 -8.89 -3.55
N SER A 88 -5.34 -9.97 -4.06
CA SER A 88 -4.97 -10.54 -5.36
C SER A 88 -5.39 -9.68 -6.55
N GLU A 89 -6.46 -8.89 -6.38
CA GLU A 89 -7.02 -7.99 -7.38
C GLU A 89 -7.17 -6.60 -6.76
N ASN A 90 -7.09 -5.56 -7.58
CA ASN A 90 -7.29 -4.16 -7.16
C ASN A 90 -6.36 -3.64 -6.05
N SER A 91 -5.30 -4.36 -5.66
CA SER A 91 -4.33 -3.94 -4.63
C SER A 91 -3.84 -2.51 -4.86
N LEU A 92 -3.41 -2.18 -6.09
CA LEU A 92 -3.00 -0.82 -6.45
C LEU A 92 -4.08 0.23 -6.14
N ASN A 93 -5.33 -0.04 -6.51
CA ASN A 93 -6.43 0.89 -6.28
C ASN A 93 -6.76 1.00 -4.79
N LEU A 94 -6.73 -0.11 -4.04
CA LEU A 94 -6.98 -0.13 -2.60
C LEU A 94 -5.92 0.65 -1.83
N ILE A 95 -4.62 0.41 -2.08
CA ILE A 95 -3.55 1.17 -1.44
C ILE A 95 -3.67 2.66 -1.77
N THR A 96 -4.08 2.99 -2.99
CA THR A 96 -4.23 4.39 -3.42
C THR A 96 -5.29 5.12 -2.64
N GLN A 97 -6.43 4.48 -2.34
CA GLN A 97 -7.47 5.14 -1.55
C GLN A 97 -7.03 5.34 -0.10
N LEU A 98 -6.28 4.40 0.47
CA LEU A 98 -5.71 4.55 1.81
C LEU A 98 -4.67 5.68 1.85
N LEU A 99 -3.76 5.72 0.88
CA LEU A 99 -2.74 6.78 0.77
C LEU A 99 -3.38 8.17 0.60
N ARG A 100 -4.43 8.28 -0.24
CA ARG A 100 -5.22 9.53 -0.38
C ARG A 100 -5.91 9.94 0.92
N ALA A 101 -6.29 8.97 1.74
CA ALA A 101 -6.88 9.19 3.05
C ALA A 101 -5.84 9.47 4.16
N GLY A 102 -4.54 9.55 3.81
CA GLY A 102 -3.47 9.87 4.76
C GLY A 102 -2.88 8.65 5.47
N ALA A 103 -2.98 7.45 4.89
CA ALA A 103 -2.20 6.31 5.37
C ALA A 103 -0.69 6.58 5.25
N ASP A 104 0.07 6.14 6.24
CA ASP A 104 1.51 6.29 6.30
C ASP A 104 2.20 5.32 5.32
N ALA A 105 2.79 5.89 4.27
CA ALA A 105 3.52 5.17 3.25
C ALA A 105 4.84 4.54 3.78
N ASN A 106 5.28 4.91 4.98
CA ASN A 106 6.47 4.37 5.65
C ASN A 106 6.15 3.24 6.63
N THR A 107 5.04 2.54 6.42
CA THR A 107 4.73 1.32 7.18
C THR A 107 5.85 0.28 7.02
N ASP A 108 6.27 -0.34 8.12
CA ASP A 108 7.34 -1.35 8.14
C ASP A 108 7.18 -2.42 7.04
N ASN A 109 8.25 -2.65 6.29
CA ASN A 109 8.37 -3.64 5.22
C ASN A 109 7.35 -3.50 4.08
N LEU A 110 6.72 -2.32 3.91
CA LEU A 110 5.70 -2.13 2.88
C LEU A 110 6.27 -2.18 1.45
N LEU A 111 7.49 -1.68 1.24
CA LEU A 111 8.11 -1.65 -0.09
C LEU A 111 8.61 -3.05 -0.48
N SER A 112 9.28 -3.74 0.44
CA SER A 112 9.69 -5.14 0.26
C SER A 112 8.48 -6.08 0.12
N ALA A 113 7.35 -5.79 0.78
CA ALA A 113 6.11 -6.53 0.58
C ALA A 113 5.61 -6.56 -0.88
N CYS A 114 5.95 -5.55 -1.71
CA CYS A 114 5.64 -5.59 -3.15
C CYS A 114 6.30 -6.78 -3.86
N PHE A 115 7.45 -7.27 -3.41
CA PHE A 115 8.15 -8.41 -4.02
C PHE A 115 7.45 -9.74 -3.74
N TYR A 116 6.70 -9.83 -2.65
CA TYR A 116 6.00 -11.05 -2.24
C TYR A 116 4.54 -11.10 -2.69
N HIS A 117 3.93 -9.93 -2.96
CA HIS A 117 2.48 -9.83 -3.18
C HIS A 117 2.08 -9.23 -4.52
N CYS A 118 2.95 -8.49 -5.20
CA CYS A 118 2.69 -7.97 -6.53
C CYS A 118 3.33 -8.86 -7.59
N SER A 119 2.66 -9.03 -8.74
CA SER A 119 3.28 -9.67 -9.90
C SER A 119 4.45 -8.83 -10.42
N GLU A 120 5.37 -9.45 -11.17
CA GLU A 120 6.53 -8.75 -11.73
C GLU A 120 6.16 -7.50 -12.54
N THR A 121 5.05 -7.57 -13.29
CA THR A 121 4.53 -6.47 -14.11
C THR A 121 3.90 -5.35 -13.30
N GLU A 122 3.46 -5.63 -12.07
CA GLU A 122 2.78 -4.67 -11.21
C GLU A 122 3.71 -4.03 -10.18
N GLN A 123 4.84 -4.65 -9.86
CA GLN A 123 5.74 -4.20 -8.80
C GLN A 123 6.19 -2.74 -8.99
N MET A 124 6.61 -2.35 -10.20
CA MET A 124 7.06 -0.97 -10.45
C MET A 124 5.93 0.05 -10.26
N VAL A 125 4.69 -0.26 -10.66
CA VAL A 125 3.58 0.70 -10.48
C VAL A 125 3.16 0.83 -9.02
N HIS A 126 3.24 -0.25 -8.23
CA HIS A 126 2.99 -0.20 -6.79
C HIS A 126 4.08 0.60 -6.07
N LEU A 127 5.35 0.32 -6.36
CA LEU A 127 6.47 1.08 -5.80
C LEU A 127 6.40 2.55 -6.18
N SER A 128 6.11 2.88 -7.45
CA SER A 128 5.90 4.26 -7.90
C SER A 128 4.78 4.95 -7.11
N ARG A 129 3.64 4.27 -6.93
CA ARG A 129 2.52 4.82 -6.14
C ARG A 129 2.90 5.08 -4.69
N LEU A 130 3.68 4.20 -4.08
CA LEU A 130 4.16 4.37 -2.70
C LEU A 130 5.16 5.54 -2.59
N ILE A 131 6.08 5.66 -3.55
CA ILE A 131 7.06 6.76 -3.64
C ILE A 131 6.35 8.11 -3.86
N GLU A 132 5.34 8.16 -4.73
CA GLU A 132 4.49 9.35 -4.98
C GLU A 132 3.87 9.91 -3.69
N TYR A 133 3.58 9.05 -2.71
CA TYR A 133 3.00 9.42 -1.42
C TYR A 133 4.04 9.47 -0.28
N GLY A 134 5.33 9.58 -0.61
CA GLY A 134 6.38 9.90 0.36
C GLY A 134 6.99 8.69 1.08
N SER A 135 6.96 7.51 0.46
CA SER A 135 7.73 6.36 0.98
C SER A 135 9.22 6.64 0.94
N GLN A 136 9.89 6.41 2.06
CA GLN A 136 11.33 6.56 2.20
C GLN A 136 12.01 5.22 1.90
N LEU A 137 12.64 5.15 0.73
CA LEU A 137 13.30 3.92 0.23
C LEU A 137 14.40 3.40 1.16
N THR A 138 14.97 4.25 2.00
CA THR A 138 16.02 3.91 2.97
C THR A 138 15.49 3.31 4.28
N GLN A 139 14.18 3.38 4.53
CA GLN A 139 13.58 2.80 5.75
C GLN A 139 13.25 1.31 5.60
N ASP A 140 13.25 0.78 4.37
CA ASP A 140 13.05 -0.64 4.10
C ASP A 140 14.38 -1.27 3.65
N PRO A 141 15.17 -1.84 4.58
CA PRO A 141 16.51 -2.35 4.28
C PRO A 141 16.51 -3.54 3.31
N ASP A 142 15.39 -4.25 3.19
CA ASP A 142 15.25 -5.41 2.32
C ASP A 142 14.92 -5.02 0.88
N LEU A 143 14.43 -3.80 0.63
CA LEU A 143 14.02 -3.33 -0.69
C LEU A 143 15.12 -3.51 -1.76
N MET A 144 16.31 -2.97 -1.51
CA MET A 144 17.40 -3.02 -2.50
C MET A 144 18.05 -4.40 -2.65
N PRO A 145 18.31 -5.17 -1.56
CA PRO A 145 18.70 -6.57 -1.68
C PRO A 145 17.72 -7.41 -2.51
N LEU A 146 16.42 -7.26 -2.27
CA LEU A 146 15.40 -7.96 -3.06
C LEU A 146 15.43 -7.52 -4.52
N ALA A 147 15.51 -6.22 -4.80
CA ALA A 147 15.57 -5.69 -6.16
C ALA A 147 16.77 -6.23 -6.94
N LEU A 148 17.97 -6.22 -6.34
CA LEU A 148 19.19 -6.75 -6.92
C LEU A 148 19.06 -8.25 -7.23
N GLY A 149 18.49 -9.02 -6.31
CA GLY A 149 18.25 -10.45 -6.49
C GLY A 149 17.27 -10.80 -7.63
N THR A 150 16.45 -9.84 -8.09
CA THR A 150 15.59 -10.06 -9.27
C THR A 150 16.34 -9.99 -10.61
N GLU A 151 17.56 -9.45 -10.65
CA GLU A 151 18.34 -9.21 -11.89
C GLU A 151 17.63 -8.30 -12.93
N ARG A 152 16.51 -7.66 -12.56
CA ARG A 152 15.74 -6.78 -13.46
C ARG A 152 16.32 -5.37 -13.44
N LEU A 153 17.16 -5.09 -14.42
CA LEU A 153 17.91 -3.84 -14.53
C LEU A 153 17.01 -2.60 -14.53
N GLU A 154 15.82 -2.69 -15.14
CA GLU A 154 14.85 -1.59 -15.19
C GLU A 154 14.31 -1.22 -13.80
N LEU A 155 14.00 -2.23 -12.98
CA LEU A 155 13.56 -2.02 -11.60
C LEU A 155 14.69 -1.41 -10.76
N ILE A 156 15.90 -1.97 -10.87
CA ILE A 156 17.07 -1.50 -10.12
C ILE A 156 17.39 -0.05 -10.48
N HIS A 157 17.38 0.27 -11.78
CA HIS A 157 17.57 1.62 -12.29
C HIS A 157 16.51 2.58 -11.75
N PHE A 158 15.23 2.18 -11.80
CA PHE A 158 14.11 2.95 -11.28
C PHE A 158 14.27 3.27 -9.79
N LEU A 159 14.58 2.27 -8.96
CA LEU A 159 14.73 2.46 -7.52
C LEU A 159 15.91 3.37 -7.18
N ILE A 160 17.07 3.15 -7.81
CA ILE A 160 18.25 3.99 -7.60
C ILE A 160 17.95 5.44 -8.00
N ASN A 161 17.33 5.67 -9.16
CA ASN A 161 16.94 7.01 -9.60
C ASN A 161 15.87 7.65 -8.72
N SER A 162 15.06 6.84 -8.04
CA SER A 162 14.08 7.30 -7.06
C SER A 162 14.68 7.57 -5.68
N GLY A 163 16.00 7.40 -5.52
CA GLY A 163 16.72 7.73 -4.29
C GLY A 163 17.14 6.54 -3.44
N ALA A 164 16.91 5.30 -3.88
CA ALA A 164 17.37 4.13 -3.15
C ALA A 164 18.90 4.06 -3.09
N GLU A 165 19.42 3.56 -1.98
CA GLU A 165 20.85 3.38 -1.75
C GLU A 165 21.24 1.92 -1.87
N LEU A 166 22.45 1.67 -2.37
CA LEU A 166 22.96 0.31 -2.38
C LEU A 166 23.26 -0.15 -0.96
N PRO A 167 22.97 -1.43 -0.64
CA PRO A 167 23.29 -2.00 0.67
C PRO A 167 24.79 -2.00 0.92
N ALA A 168 25.18 -1.90 2.19
CA ALA A 168 26.59 -1.86 2.59
C ALA A 168 27.33 -3.16 2.27
N ASP A 169 26.68 -4.30 2.55
CA ASP A 169 27.19 -5.63 2.21
C ASP A 169 26.50 -6.12 0.93
N MET A 170 27.17 -5.90 -0.21
CA MET A 170 26.72 -6.42 -1.50
C MET A 170 27.19 -7.87 -1.75
N GLU A 171 28.18 -8.37 -1.00
CA GLU A 171 28.79 -9.68 -1.25
C GLU A 171 27.87 -10.82 -0.81
N SER A 172 27.00 -10.58 0.17
CA SER A 172 25.99 -11.54 0.61
C SER A 172 24.75 -11.60 -0.29
N ILE A 173 24.64 -10.72 -1.29
CA ILE A 173 23.46 -10.64 -2.17
C ILE A 173 23.66 -11.57 -3.36
N HIS A 174 22.72 -12.50 -3.54
CA HIS A 174 22.71 -13.42 -4.68
C HIS A 174 22.30 -12.69 -5.99
N CYS A 175 23.24 -11.99 -6.62
CA CYS A 175 23.09 -11.39 -7.95
C CYS A 175 24.42 -11.40 -8.73
N SER A 176 24.35 -11.22 -10.04
CA SER A 176 25.50 -11.27 -10.94
C SER A 176 26.41 -10.05 -10.80
N ASP A 177 27.71 -10.25 -11.07
CA ASP A 177 28.70 -9.15 -11.13
C ASP A 177 28.30 -8.07 -12.14
N ALA A 178 27.61 -8.47 -13.23
CA ALA A 178 27.11 -7.55 -14.24
C ALA A 178 26.03 -6.62 -13.67
N THR A 179 25.10 -7.16 -12.88
CA THR A 179 24.04 -6.40 -12.21
C THR A 179 24.60 -5.49 -11.12
N LEU A 180 25.53 -5.96 -10.30
CA LEU A 180 26.22 -5.11 -9.31
C LEU A 180 26.98 -3.96 -9.99
N SER A 181 27.70 -4.26 -11.08
CA SER A 181 28.40 -3.24 -11.87
C SER A 181 27.44 -2.23 -12.49
N TYR A 182 26.28 -2.68 -12.97
CA TYR A 182 25.23 -1.81 -13.50
C TYR A 182 24.65 -0.90 -12.40
N ALA A 183 24.29 -1.47 -11.25
CA ALA A 183 23.71 -0.72 -10.14
C ALA A 183 24.67 0.38 -9.62
N LYS A 184 25.97 0.08 -9.50
CA LYS A 184 27.01 1.06 -9.14
C LYS A 184 27.07 2.21 -10.14
N ARG A 185 27.03 1.92 -11.45
CA ARG A 185 26.98 2.97 -12.49
C ARG A 185 25.73 3.84 -12.35
N CYS A 186 24.56 3.27 -12.08
CA CYS A 186 23.34 4.06 -11.87
C CYS A 186 23.46 5.02 -10.68
N VAL A 187 24.12 4.60 -9.59
CA VAL A 187 24.39 5.48 -8.43
C VAL A 187 25.32 6.63 -8.82
N ASP A 188 26.41 6.33 -9.54
CA ASP A 188 27.34 7.36 -10.01
C ASP A 188 26.66 8.36 -10.96
N ASP A 189 25.85 7.86 -11.90
CA ASP A 189 25.08 8.68 -12.84
C ASP A 189 24.08 9.59 -12.10
N ARG A 190 23.38 9.06 -11.07
CA ARG A 190 22.48 9.85 -10.23
C ARG A 190 23.25 10.96 -9.51
N ARG A 191 24.37 10.63 -8.88
CA ARG A 191 25.22 11.60 -8.17
C ARG A 191 25.67 12.73 -9.11
N VAL A 192 26.11 12.40 -10.32
CA VAL A 192 26.51 13.41 -11.31
C VAL A 192 25.33 14.31 -11.68
N ARG A 193 24.13 13.77 -11.89
CA ARG A 193 22.93 14.58 -12.16
C ARG A 193 22.58 15.52 -11.01
N GLU A 194 22.64 15.04 -9.77
CA GLU A 194 22.36 15.84 -8.57
C GLU A 194 23.37 17.00 -8.42
N MET A 195 24.66 16.74 -8.69
CA MET A 195 25.68 17.79 -8.69
C MET A 195 25.39 18.86 -9.75
N MET A 196 24.94 18.48 -10.94
CA MET A 196 24.64 19.42 -12.02
C MET A 196 23.40 20.29 -11.73
N GLN A 197 22.45 19.81 -10.92
CA GLN A 197 21.24 20.57 -10.55
C GLN A 197 21.49 21.63 -9.46
N GLN A 198 22.66 21.63 -8.83
CA GLN A 198 23.04 22.58 -7.77
C GLN A 198 23.71 23.85 -8.32
N PHE A 199 23.88 23.96 -9.64
CA PHE A 199 24.42 25.13 -10.35
C PHE A 199 23.33 25.82 -11.17
#